data_AF-A0A1R3H7W7-F1
#
_entry.id   AF-A0A1R3H7W7-F1
#
_cell.length_a   1.000
_cell.length_b   1.000
_cell.length_c   1.000
_cell.angle_alpha   90.00
_cell.angle_beta   90.00
_cell.angle_gamma   90.00
#
_symmetry.space_group_name_H-M   'P 1'
#
loop_
_entity.id
_entity.type
_entity.pdbx_description
1 polymer ?
#
loop_
_entity_poly.entity_id
_entity_poly.type
_entity_poly.pdbx_seq_one_letter_code
_entity_poly.pdbx_strand_id
1 'polypeptide(L)' 'MAAEEGTEQSYLPKKKKSESEDDKRRKKIVPGSLMKALMRPGGGESNPSDGD' A
#
# COMPACT_ATOMS: atom_id res chain seq x y z
N MET A 1 -29.59 8.85 5.37
CA MET A 1 -28.30 9.55 5.50
C MET A 1 -27.32 8.80 4.60
N ALA A 2 -26.85 9.45 3.54
CA ALA A 2 -26.00 8.85 2.51
C ALA A 2 -24.59 8.59 3.06
N ALA A 3 -24.07 7.37 2.88
CA ALA A 3 -22.66 7.07 2.99
C ALA A 3 -22.12 6.98 1.56
N GLU A 4 -21.18 7.86 1.28
CA GLU A 4 -20.48 8.05 0.01
C GLU A 4 -19.90 6.76 -0.59
N GLU A 5 -19.96 6.78 -1.92
CA GLU A 5 -19.39 5.88 -2.90
C GLU A 5 -17.86 5.72 -2.77
N GLY A 6 -17.37 4.52 -3.03
CA GLY A 6 -16.19 4.36 -3.90
C GLY A 6 -14.83 4.15 -3.24
N THR A 7 -14.51 2.92 -2.80
CA THR A 7 -13.15 2.35 -2.96
C THR A 7 -13.17 0.82 -3.01
N GLU A 8 -14.10 0.20 -3.75
CA GLU A 8 -13.87 -1.18 -4.22
C GLU A 8 -12.85 -1.13 -5.37
N GLN A 9 -11.57 -0.95 -5.06
CA GLN A 9 -10.49 -1.19 -6.01
C GLN A 9 -10.34 -2.69 -6.21
N SER A 10 -11.24 -3.25 -7.02
CA SER A 10 -11.09 -4.55 -7.66
C SER A 10 -9.72 -4.60 -8.36
N TYR A 11 -8.80 -5.40 -7.80
CA TYR A 11 -7.47 -5.64 -8.37
C TYR A 11 -7.59 -6.57 -9.58
N LEU A 12 -8.17 -6.07 -10.66
CA LEU A 12 -8.07 -6.72 -11.96
C LEU A 12 -6.66 -6.48 -12.52
N PRO A 13 -5.96 -7.50 -13.06
CA PRO A 13 -4.62 -7.33 -13.61
C PRO A 13 -4.70 -6.43 -14.85
N LYS A 14 -4.42 -5.14 -14.65
CA LYS A 14 -4.43 -4.14 -15.72
C LYS A 14 -3.19 -4.38 -16.59
N LYS A 15 -3.42 -4.73 -17.87
CA LYS A 15 -2.42 -4.74 -18.96
C LYS A 15 -1.37 -3.66 -18.70
N LYS A 16 -0.08 -4.01 -18.82
CA LYS A 16 1.09 -3.19 -18.47
C LYS A 16 0.84 -1.72 -18.78
N LYS A 17 0.45 -0.98 -17.74
CA LYS A 17 0.30 0.46 -17.84
C LYS A 17 1.69 1.04 -18.01
N SER A 18 1.79 2.10 -18.81
CA SER A 18 2.97 2.96 -18.82
C SER A 18 3.31 3.35 -17.38
N GLU A 19 4.59 3.49 -17.08
CA GLU A 19 5.05 3.80 -15.72
C GLU A 19 4.35 5.06 -15.21
N SER A 20 3.55 4.91 -14.16
CA SER A 20 2.86 6.02 -13.54
C SER A 20 3.84 6.91 -12.78
N GLU A 21 3.47 8.16 -12.50
CA GLU A 21 4.26 9.02 -11.61
C GLU A 21 4.46 8.39 -10.22
N ASP A 22 3.51 7.57 -9.75
CA ASP A 22 3.66 6.74 -8.54
C ASP A 22 4.78 5.71 -8.66
N ASP A 23 4.88 5.01 -9.79
CA ASP A 23 5.95 4.04 -10.03
C ASP A 23 7.32 4.73 -10.03
N LYS A 24 7.40 5.92 -10.64
CA LYS A 24 8.62 6.73 -10.64
C LYS A 24 8.99 7.20 -9.23
N ARG A 25 8.01 7.57 -8.41
CA ARG A 25 8.22 7.95 -7.00
C ARG A 25 8.71 6.75 -6.20
N ARG A 26 8.07 5.58 -6.32
CA ARG A 26 8.48 4.33 -5.63
C ARG A 26 9.91 3.93 -5.97
N LYS A 27 10.31 4.03 -7.25
CA LYS A 27 11.68 3.74 -7.69
C LYS A 27 12.75 4.70 -7.13
N LYS A 28 12.37 5.92 -6.73
CA LYS A 28 13.29 6.94 -6.18
C LYS A 28 13.47 6.84 -4.66
N ILE A 29 12.71 5.99 -3.99
CA ILE A 29 12.83 5.80 -2.54
C ILE A 29 14.07 4.93 -2.28
N VAL A 30 15.00 5.46 -1.49
CA VAL A 30 16.18 4.72 -1.05
C VAL A 30 15.73 3.64 -0.06
N PRO A 31 16.20 2.38 -0.19
CA PRO A 31 15.91 1.34 0.80
C PRO A 31 16.23 1.82 2.23
N GLY A 32 15.26 1.70 3.13
CA GLY A 32 15.40 2.13 4.53
C GLY A 32 15.18 3.62 4.80
N SER A 33 14.83 4.44 3.81
CA SER A 33 14.52 5.86 4.05
C SER A 33 13.25 6.09 4.86
N LEU A 34 12.32 5.13 4.86
CA LEU A 34 11.08 5.20 5.62
C LEU A 34 11.32 4.69 7.04
N MET A 35 11.21 5.58 8.02
CA MET A 35 11.28 5.22 9.44
C MET A 35 9.89 4.88 9.96
N LYS A 36 9.81 3.88 10.84
CA LYS A 36 8.56 3.43 11.50
C LYS A 36 8.62 3.74 13.00
N ALA A 37 7.55 4.30 13.56
CA ALA A 37 7.35 4.45 14.99
C ALA A 37 6.10 3.69 15.45
N LEU A 38 6.16 3.05 16.63
CA LEU A 38 5.03 2.33 17.22
C LEU A 38 4.26 3.28 18.15
N MET A 39 3.03 3.63 17.78
CA MET A 39 2.15 4.48 18.60
C MET A 39 1.38 3.67 19.64
N ARG A 40 0.94 2.47 19.27
CA ARG A 40 0.26 1.52 20.15
C ARG A 40 0.67 0.10 19.71
N PRO A 41 1.13 -0.75 20.64
CA PRO A 41 1.49 -2.12 20.29
C PRO A 41 0.24 -2.93 19.89
N GLY A 42 0.40 -3.76 18.86
CA GLY A 42 -0.56 -4.81 18.52
C GLY A 42 -0.41 -6.02 19.44
N GLY A 43 -1.36 -6.94 19.38
CA GLY A 43 -1.27 -8.23 20.08
C GLY A 43 -0.85 -9.36 19.12
N GLY A 44 -0.13 -10.35 19.64
CA GLY A 44 0.35 -11.51 18.88
C GLY A 44 1.66 -11.27 18.14
N GLU A 45 2.19 -12.34 17.56
CA GLU A 45 3.47 -12.35 16.83
C GLU A 45 3.29 -12.52 15.31
N SER A 46 2.05 -12.75 14.86
CA SER A 46 1.71 -12.89 13.45
C SER A 46 1.87 -11.56 12.73
N ASN A 47 2.63 -11.57 11.64
CA ASN A 47 2.75 -10.45 10.71
C ASN A 47 2.05 -10.81 9.40
N PRO A 48 1.49 -9.82 8.68
CA PRO A 48 0.97 -10.05 7.34
C PRO A 48 2.07 -10.57 6.42
N SER A 49 1.71 -11.54 5.60
CA SER A 49 2.55 -12.07 4.51
C SER A 49 2.37 -11.23 3.25
N ASP A 50 3.28 -11.38 2.29
CA ASP A 50 3.15 -10.71 1.00
C ASP A 50 1.89 -11.21 0.26
N GLY A 51 0.88 -10.33 0.16
CA GLY A 51 -0.38 -10.59 -0.53
C GLY A 51 -1.58 -10.93 0.35
N ASP A 52 -1.43 -10.88 1.69
CA ASP A 52 -2.57 -10.88 2.63
C ASP A 52 -3.43 -9.61 2.54
#